data_AF-A0A942J8H4-F1
#
_entry.id   AF-A0A942J8H4-F1
#
_cell.length_a   1.000
_cell.length_b   1.000
_cell.length_c   1.000
_cell.angle_alpha   90.00
_cell.angle_beta   90.00
_cell.angle_gamma   90.00
#
_symmetry.space_group_name_H-M   'P 1'
#
loop_
_entity.id
_entity.type
_entity.pdbx_description
1 polymer ?
#
loop_
_entity_poly.entity_id
_entity_poly.type
_entity_poly.pdbx_seq_one_letter_code
_entity_poly.pdbx_strand_id
1 'polypeptide(L)' 'MKEVRNHNRKRVGNVSKDGRVFEILLKDCITRITANPDGTLNITHERVKQVV' A
#
# COMPACT_ATOMS: atom_id res chain seq x y z
N MET A 1 -4.08 -7.06 6.46
CA MET A 1 -2.88 -6.48 5.86
C MET A 1 -1.65 -7.03 6.58
N LYS A 2 -0.60 -7.45 5.88
CA LYS A 2 0.68 -7.96 6.40
C LYS A 2 1.79 -6.94 6.10
N GLU A 3 2.60 -6.59 7.08
CA GLU A 3 3.74 -5.68 6.89
C GLU A 3 4.77 -6.27 5.91
N VAL A 4 5.27 -5.44 5.00
CA VAL A 4 6.35 -5.77 4.07
C VAL A 4 7.57 -4.89 4.37
N ARG A 5 8.74 -5.53 4.40
CA ARG A 5 10.04 -4.88 4.63
C ARG A 5 10.94 -5.11 3.42
N ASN A 6 11.82 -4.15 3.16
CA ASN A 6 12.87 -4.29 2.15
C ASN A 6 14.06 -5.12 2.67
N HIS A 7 15.06 -5.36 1.82
CA HIS A 7 16.29 -6.07 2.18
C HIS A 7 17.05 -5.43 3.35
N ASN A 8 16.91 -4.12 3.55
CA ASN A 8 17.48 -3.38 4.68
C ASN A 8 16.60 -3.42 5.94
N ARG A 9 15.60 -4.32 6.00
CA ARG A 9 14.63 -4.50 7.09
C ARG A 9 13.79 -3.25 7.41
N LYS A 10 13.75 -2.25 6.52
CA LYS A 10 12.91 -1.04 6.65
C LYS A 10 11.50 -1.35 6.16
N ARG A 11 10.48 -0.80 6.84
CA ARG A 11 9.08 -0.92 6.44
C ARG A 11 8.86 -0.20 5.10
N VAL A 12 8.20 -0.89 4.17
CA VAL A 12 7.82 -0.35 2.86
C VAL A 12 6.32 -0.06 2.81
N GLY A 13 5.51 -0.93 3.42
CA GLY A 13 4.07 -0.83 3.38
C GLY A 13 3.40 -2.10 3.89
N ASN A 14 2.18 -2.33 3.47
CA ASN A 14 1.44 -3.54 3.78
C ASN A 14 0.86 -4.17 2.53
N VAL A 15 0.82 -5.50 2.52
CA VAL A 15 0.13 -6.28 1.49
C VAL A 15 -1.14 -6.90 2.05
N SER A 16 -2.19 -6.94 1.25
CA SER A 16 -3.43 -7.68 1.52
C SER A 16 -3.19 -9.19 1.65
N LYS A 17 -4.14 -9.90 2.27
CA LYS A 17 -4.00 -11.35 2.53
C LYS A 17 -3.98 -12.16 1.22
N ASP A 18 -4.72 -11.70 0.21
CA ASP A 18 -4.80 -12.29 -1.12
C ASP A 18 -3.69 -11.80 -2.07
N GLY A 19 -2.81 -10.90 -1.61
CA GLY A 19 -1.70 -10.38 -2.38
C GLY A 19 -2.08 -9.36 -3.47
N ARG A 20 -3.36 -8.97 -3.59
CA ARG A 20 -3.83 -8.14 -4.72
C ARG A 20 -3.64 -6.65 -4.52
N VAL A 21 -3.69 -6.20 -3.27
CA VAL A 21 -3.54 -4.80 -2.87
C VAL A 21 -2.26 -4.61 -2.06
N PHE A 22 -1.48 -3.58 -2.41
CA PHE A 22 -0.34 -3.07 -1.66
C PHE A 22 -0.60 -1.62 -1.23
N GLU A 23 -0.41 -1.34 0.05
CA GLU A 23 -0.64 -0.02 0.64
C GLU A 23 0.66 0.59 1.16
N ILE A 24 0.93 1.82 0.74
CA ILE A 24 2.03 2.65 1.23
C ILE A 24 1.41 3.82 1.98
N LEU A 25 1.74 3.95 3.27
CA LEU A 25 1.40 5.13 4.05
C LEU A 25 2.65 6.03 4.14
N LEU A 26 2.55 7.22 3.57
CA LEU A 26 3.57 8.25 3.67
C LEU A 26 2.90 9.54 4.14
N LYS A 27 3.29 10.02 5.34
CA LYS A 27 2.63 11.15 6.02
C LYS A 27 1.12 10.91 6.17
N ASP A 28 0.30 11.77 5.61
CA ASP A 28 -1.17 11.76 5.62
C ASP A 28 -1.76 11.20 4.32
N CYS A 29 -0.96 10.51 3.50
CA CYS A 29 -1.40 9.96 2.22
C CYS A 29 -1.21 8.43 2.19
N ILE A 30 -2.32 7.72 1.94
CA ILE A 30 -2.30 6.31 1.58
C ILE A 30 -2.27 6.21 0.07
N THR A 31 -1.22 5.58 -0.46
CA THR A 31 -1.19 5.12 -1.85
C THR A 31 -1.58 3.65 -1.87
N ARG A 32 -2.63 3.31 -2.62
CA ARG A 32 -3.04 1.91 -2.85
C ARG A 32 -2.69 1.51 -4.27
N ILE A 33 -1.98 0.40 -4.40
CA ILE A 33 -1.62 -0.23 -5.67
C ILE A 33 -2.39 -1.55 -5.72
N THR A 34 -3.27 -1.70 -6.72
CA THR A 34 -4.08 -2.90 -6.90
C THR A 34 -3.73 -3.56 -8.22
N ALA A 35 -3.41 -4.86 -8.19
CA ALA A 35 -3.24 -5.65 -9.41
C ALA A 35 -4.60 -5.99 -10.03
N ASN A 36 -4.80 -5.56 -11.28
CA ASN A 36 -5.98 -5.90 -12.06
C ASN A 36 -5.83 -7.30 -12.69
N PRO A 37 -6.94 -7.98 -13.03
CA PRO A 37 -6.88 -9.28 -13.70
C PRO A 37 -6.18 -9.27 -15.07
N ASP A 38 -6.15 -8.12 -15.74
CA ASP A 38 -5.48 -7.92 -17.03
C ASP A 38 -3.97 -7.71 -16.94
N GLY A 39 -3.40 -7.80 -15.73
CA GLY A 39 -1.98 -7.61 -15.46
C GLY A 39 -1.55 -6.15 -15.31
N THR A 40 -2.47 -5.19 -15.42
CA THR A 40 -2.19 -3.78 -15.14
C THR A 40 -2.27 -3.46 -13.65
N LEU A 41 -1.79 -2.28 -13.26
CA LEU A 41 -1.89 -1.77 -11.90
C LEU A 41 -2.83 -0.57 -11.84
N ASN A 42 -3.82 -0.63 -10.96
CA ASN A 42 -4.60 0.54 -10.57
C ASN A 42 -3.96 1.21 -9.36
N ILE A 43 -3.63 2.50 -9.46
CA ILE A 43 -2.96 3.25 -8.41
C ILE A 43 -3.87 4.41 -7.97
N THR A 44 -4.17 4.48 -6.67
CA THR A 44 -4.97 5.55 -6.09
C THR A 44 -4.28 6.20 -4.90
N HIS A 45 -4.61 7.46 -4.65
CA HIS A 45 -4.07 8.25 -3.55
C HIS A 45 -5.22 8.79 -2.70
N GLU A 46 -5.21 8.48 -1.41
CA GLU A 46 -6.20 8.96 -0.45
C GLU A 46 -5.49 9.75 0.64
N ARG A 47 -5.89 11.02 0.82
CA ARG A 47 -5.47 11.78 2.00
C ARG A 47 -6.30 11.35 3.19
N VAL A 48 -5.63 10.80 4.20
CA VAL A 48 -6.23 10.48 5.49
C VAL A 48 -6.08 11.69 6.38
N LYS A 49 -7.19 12.32 6.78
CA LYS A 49 -7.15 13.30 7.86
C LYS A 49 -6.63 12.59 9.11
N GLN A 50 -5.47 12.99 9.61
CA GLN A 50 -5.05 12.59 10.94
C GLN A 50 -6.07 13.17 11.91
N VAL A 51 -6.75 12.31 12.65
CA VAL A 51 -7.49 12.74 13.84
C VAL A 51 -6.40 13.12 14.84
N VAL A 52 -6.21 14.43 15.01
CA VAL A 52 -5.33 15.03 16.03
C VAL A 52 -5.96 14.83 17.40
#